data_AF-A0AAV4NK58-F1
#
_entry.id   AF-A0AAV4NK58-F1
#
_cell.length_a   1.000
_cell.length_b   1.000
_cell.length_c   1.000
_cell.angle_alpha   90.00
_cell.angle_beta   90.00
_cell.angle_gamma   90.00
#
_symmetry.space_group_name_H-M   'P 1'
#
loop_
_entity.id
_entity.type
_entity.pdbx_description
1 polymer ?
#
loop_
_entity_poly.entity_id
_entity_poly.type
_entity_poly.pdbx_seq_one_letter_code
_entity_poly.pdbx_strand_id
1 'polypeptide(L)'
;MYRAIIILFIIVVFELKISSSHYQLKYYEILKSSDIGRQFRLMLNPSKGLLSSQFKAFTIDKDGQKRSLWVDKDNFLEGRVFGETDTHVSAHIDDGVLTAAIKTTEDTYIIEPSWRHLSHDDNSSMIVYRGSDVKYSWETLETGKKL
;
A
#
# COMPACT_ATOMS: atom_id res chain seq x y z
N MET A 1 -10.21 -14.73 -22.93
CA MET A 1 -11.34 -14.89 -21.98
C MET A 1 -10.81 -14.58 -20.59
N TYR A 2 -10.80 -13.29 -20.21
CA TYR A 2 -10.34 -12.86 -18.90
C TYR A 2 -11.45 -13.14 -17.89
N ARG A 3 -11.22 -14.09 -16.98
CA ARG A 3 -12.11 -14.31 -15.84
C ARG A 3 -11.78 -13.26 -14.79
N ALA A 4 -12.51 -12.15 -14.80
CA ALA A 4 -12.55 -11.22 -13.68
C ALA A 4 -13.25 -11.94 -12.51
N ILE A 5 -12.49 -12.26 -11.47
CA ILE A 5 -13.02 -12.75 -10.20
C ILE A 5 -13.41 -11.50 -9.41
N ILE A 6 -14.72 -11.23 -9.31
CA ILE A 6 -15.24 -10.15 -8.48
C ILE A 6 -15.27 -10.66 -7.04
N ILE A 7 -14.28 -10.25 -6.23
CA ILE A 7 -14.28 -10.45 -4.78
C ILE A 7 -14.97 -9.23 -4.16
N LEU A 8 -16.02 -9.47 -3.38
CA LEU A 8 -16.77 -8.43 -2.67
C LEU A 8 -15.94 -7.91 -1.50
N PHE A 9 -15.23 -6.80 -1.71
CA PHE A 9 -14.44 -6.11 -0.69
C PHE A 9 -15.27 -4.97 -0.07
N ILE A 10 -15.16 -4.77 1.25
CA ILE A 10 -15.50 -3.49 1.86
C ILE A 10 -14.34 -2.54 1.55
N ILE A 11 -14.36 -1.98 0.35
CA ILE A 11 -13.38 -0.99 -0.10
C ILE A 11 -13.81 0.36 0.46
N VAL A 12 -12.97 0.98 1.28
CA VAL A 12 -13.21 2.34 1.75
C VAL A 12 -12.23 3.28 1.09
N VAL A 13 -12.80 4.21 0.32
CA VAL A 13 -12.07 5.27 -0.37
C VAL A 13 -11.75 6.40 0.59
N PHE A 14 -10.55 6.98 0.51
CA PHE A 14 -10.14 8.08 1.38
C PHE A 14 -9.19 9.08 0.71
N GLU A 15 -9.10 10.28 1.30
CA GLU A 15 -8.14 11.34 0.92
C GLU A 15 -6.91 11.31 1.85
N LEU A 16 -5.70 11.38 1.28
CA LEU A 16 -4.44 11.41 2.03
C LEU A 16 -4.01 12.84 2.34
N LYS A 17 -3.72 13.15 3.61
CA LYS A 17 -3.18 14.44 4.02
C LYS A 17 -1.72 14.32 4.46
N ILE A 18 -0.85 15.09 3.80
CA ILE A 18 0.60 15.08 4.03
C ILE A 18 0.99 16.34 4.81
N SER A 19 1.74 16.20 5.90
CA SER A 19 2.30 17.33 6.65
C SER A 19 3.79 17.10 6.93
N SER A 20 4.64 18.06 6.55
CA SER A 20 6.09 18.01 6.82
C SER A 20 6.46 18.82 8.07
N SER A 21 7.47 18.37 8.81
CA SER A 21 8.06 19.13 9.93
C SER A 21 9.55 19.42 9.65
N HIS A 22 10.12 20.40 10.36
CA HIS A 22 11.50 20.91 10.14
C HIS A 22 12.62 19.90 10.44
N TYR A 23 12.30 18.77 11.06
CA TYR A 23 13.22 17.64 11.24
C TYR A 23 12.80 16.57 10.25
N GLN A 24 13.77 15.87 9.63
CA GLN A 24 13.67 14.87 8.55
C GLN A 24 12.61 13.74 8.68
N LEU A 25 11.77 13.77 9.72
CA LEU A 25 10.59 12.94 9.94
C LEU A 25 9.40 13.48 9.13
N LYS A 26 8.86 12.63 8.25
CA LYS A 26 7.61 12.92 7.53
C LYS A 26 6.44 12.31 8.31
N TYR A 27 5.41 13.13 8.55
CA TYR A 27 4.19 12.69 9.19
C TYR A 27 3.10 12.52 8.14
N TYR A 28 2.50 11.33 8.11
CA TYR A 28 1.38 11.05 7.23
C TYR A 28 0.17 10.73 8.08
N GLU A 29 -0.93 11.41 7.81
CA GLU A 29 -2.21 11.13 8.46
C GLU A 29 -3.12 10.46 7.46
N ILE A 30 -3.52 9.24 7.78
CA ILE A 30 -4.42 8.43 6.97
C ILE A 30 -5.77 8.45 7.67
N LEU A 31 -6.65 9.29 7.14
CA LEU A 31 -8.00 9.49 7.64
C LEU A 31 -8.95 8.56 6.89
N LYS A 32 -9.69 7.71 7.61
CA LYS A 32 -10.82 6.97 7.04
C LYS A 32 -12.09 7.81 7.21
N SER A 33 -12.88 7.95 6.14
CA SER A 33 -14.07 8.81 6.09
C SER A 33 -15.32 8.28 6.83
N SER A 34 -15.22 7.26 7.69
CA SER A 34 -16.40 6.76 8.42
C SER A 34 -16.11 6.39 9.86
N ASP A 35 -17.12 6.59 10.71
CA ASP A 35 -17.17 6.38 12.17
C ASP A 35 -16.81 4.96 12.69
N ILE A 36 -16.34 4.07 11.80
CA ILE A 36 -16.02 2.66 12.04
C ILE A 36 -14.53 2.38 11.75
N GLY A 37 -13.77 3.38 11.32
CA GLY A 37 -12.37 3.25 10.91
C GLY A 37 -11.34 3.60 11.98
N ARG A 38 -10.30 2.79 12.11
CA ARG A 38 -9.07 3.16 12.81
C ARG A 38 -8.31 4.22 12.02
N GLN A 39 -7.90 5.30 12.68
CA GLN A 39 -7.06 6.35 12.12
C GLN A 39 -5.59 6.05 12.40
N PHE A 40 -4.72 6.31 11.41
CA PHE A 40 -3.29 6.12 11.57
C PHE A 40 -2.52 7.41 11.38
N ARG A 41 -1.71 7.75 12.37
CA ARG A 41 -0.67 8.78 12.27
C ARG A 41 0.67 8.09 12.14
N LEU A 42 1.31 8.22 10.97
CA LEU A 42 2.55 7.51 10.65
C LEU A 42 3.75 8.42 10.89
N MET A 43 4.80 7.85 11.48
CA MET A 43 6.13 8.46 11.55
C MET A 43 7.03 7.72 10.55
N LEU A 44 7.32 8.32 9.40
CA LEU A 44 8.08 7.69 8.33
C LEU A 44 9.44 8.35 8.12
N ASN A 45 10.43 7.53 7.77
CA ASN A 45 11.77 7.93 7.34
C ASN A 45 12.16 7.16 6.08
N PRO A 46 13.10 7.65 5.24
CA PRO A 46 13.69 6.86 4.17
C PRO A 46 14.21 5.52 4.67
N SER A 47 13.81 4.43 4.02
CA SER A 47 14.23 3.08 4.39
C SER A 47 15.70 2.88 4.04
N LYS A 48 16.48 2.45 5.03
CA LYS A 48 17.91 2.20 4.85
C LYS A 48 18.14 0.72 4.57
N GLY A 49 18.74 0.43 3.43
CA GLY A 49 19.19 -0.93 3.10
C GLY A 49 18.16 -1.82 2.43
N LEU A 50 16.96 -1.32 2.11
CA LEU A 50 15.98 -2.06 1.30
C LEU A 50 16.53 -2.40 -0.08
N LEU A 51 17.22 -1.43 -0.72
CA LEU A 51 17.88 -1.61 -2.00
C LEU A 51 19.40 -1.45 -1.83
N SER A 52 20.16 -2.39 -2.40
CA SER A 52 21.62 -2.29 -2.37
C SER A 52 22.10 -1.01 -3.07
N SER A 53 23.26 -0.48 -2.70
CA SER A 53 23.83 0.70 -3.36
C SER A 53 24.00 0.50 -4.87
N GLN A 54 24.21 -0.74 -5.30
CA GLN A 54 24.40 -1.15 -6.69
C GLN A 54 23.13 -1.69 -7.37
N PHE A 55 21.95 -1.52 -6.75
CA PHE A 55 20.69 -1.98 -7.33
C PHE A 55 20.46 -1.41 -8.73
N LYS A 56 20.06 -2.27 -9.67
CA LYS A 56 19.74 -1.92 -11.05
C LYS A 56 18.46 -2.65 -11.45
N ALA A 57 17.52 -1.93 -12.06
CA ALA A 57 16.32 -2.49 -12.65
C ALA A 57 16.33 -2.29 -14.17
N PHE A 58 15.70 -3.22 -14.89
CA PHE A 58 15.57 -3.15 -16.35
C PHE A 58 14.17 -3.58 -16.77
N THR A 59 13.63 -2.92 -17.79
CA THR A 59 12.49 -3.45 -18.54
C THR A 59 13.00 -4.21 -19.75
N ILE A 60 12.30 -5.29 -20.12
CA ILE A 60 12.56 -6.09 -21.30
C ILE A 60 11.28 -6.09 -22.12
N ASP A 61 11.35 -5.62 -23.36
CA ASP A 61 10.21 -5.65 -24.27
C ASP A 61 10.09 -6.99 -25.01
N LYS A 62 9.04 -7.13 -25.82
CA LYS A 62 8.73 -8.35 -26.56
C LYS A 62 9.83 -8.81 -27.52
N ASP A 63 10.71 -7.90 -27.93
CA ASP A 63 11.80 -8.16 -28.88
C ASP A 63 13.13 -8.42 -28.13
N GLY A 64 13.09 -8.48 -26.79
CA GLY A 64 14.24 -8.76 -25.93
C GLY A 64 15.11 -7.54 -25.63
N GLN A 65 14.69 -6.34 -26.02
CA GLN A 65 15.50 -5.13 -25.80
C GLN A 65 15.42 -4.69 -24.34
N LYS A 66 16.61 -4.48 -23.74
CA LYS A 66 16.75 -4.04 -22.34
C LYS A 66 16.79 -2.52 -22.25
N ARG A 67 16.00 -1.95 -21.36
CA ARG A 67 16.06 -0.51 -21.01
C ARG A 67 16.25 -0.37 -19.52
N SER A 68 17.18 0.50 -19.11
CA SER A 68 17.41 0.77 -17.69
C SER A 68 16.18 1.45 -17.10
N LEU A 69 15.72 0.95 -15.96
CA LEU A 69 14.66 1.56 -15.16
C LEU A 69 15.30 2.23 -13.95
N TRP A 70 15.16 3.54 -13.85
CA TRP A 70 15.58 4.28 -12.66
C TRP A 70 14.60 3.98 -11.52
N VAL A 71 15.14 3.65 -10.35
CA VAL A 71 14.37 3.44 -9.13
C VAL A 71 14.93 4.38 -8.09
N ASP A 72 14.13 5.36 -7.68
CA ASP A 72 14.48 6.27 -6.61
C ASP A 72 14.35 5.54 -5.27
N LYS A 73 15.45 5.48 -4.52
CA LYS A 73 15.50 4.76 -3.24
C LYS A 73 14.87 5.56 -2.11
N ASP A 74 14.81 6.89 -2.26
CA ASP A 74 14.25 7.78 -1.24
C ASP A 74 12.71 7.76 -1.23
N ASN A 75 12.12 7.17 -2.26
CA ASN A 75 10.69 6.89 -2.36
C ASN A 75 10.26 5.73 -1.46
N PHE A 76 11.19 4.91 -0.97
CA PHE A 76 10.91 3.82 -0.04
C PHE A 76 11.07 4.32 1.40
N LEU A 77 10.03 4.13 2.19
CA LEU A 77 9.90 4.65 3.54
C LEU A 77 9.61 3.51 4.51
N GLU A 78 10.13 3.65 5.73
CA GLU A 78 9.82 2.75 6.84
C GLU A 78 9.52 3.56 8.10
N GLY A 79 8.78 2.95 9.03
CA GLY A 79 8.37 3.66 10.22
C GLY A 79 7.46 2.89 11.14
N ARG A 80 6.66 3.64 11.89
CA ARG A 80 5.72 3.12 12.90
C ARG A 80 4.49 4.01 13.03
N VAL A 81 3.48 3.52 13.73
CA VAL A 81 2.33 4.33 14.14
C VAL A 81 2.73 5.17 15.37
N PHE A 82 2.40 6.45 15.34
CA PHE A 82 2.66 7.38 16.44
C PHE A 82 1.89 6.97 17.69
N GLY A 83 2.59 6.88 18.83
CA GLY A 83 1.97 6.55 20.11
C GLY A 83 1.69 5.06 20.34
N GLU A 84 2.08 4.19 19.40
CA GLU A 84 1.89 2.74 19.54
C GLU A 84 3.23 1.99 19.56
N THR A 85 3.29 0.93 20.37
CA THR A 85 4.42 -0.01 20.41
C THR A 85 4.19 -1.17 19.45
N ASP A 86 5.28 -1.83 19.04
CA ASP A 86 5.23 -3.06 18.23
C ASP A 86 4.50 -2.93 16.89
N THR A 87 4.47 -1.70 16.35
CA THR A 87 4.00 -1.42 15.00
C THR A 87 5.15 -1.25 14.04
N HIS A 88 4.94 -1.67 12.79
CA HIS A 88 5.89 -1.46 11.70
C HIS A 88 5.14 -1.01 10.46
N VAL A 89 5.69 -0.01 9.78
CA VAL A 89 5.13 0.52 8.54
C VAL A 89 6.18 0.42 7.45
N SER A 90 5.80 -0.15 6.32
CA SER A 90 6.54 -0.08 5.07
C SER A 90 5.71 0.73 4.10
N ALA A 91 6.30 1.72 3.45
CA ALA A 91 5.61 2.59 2.51
C ALA A 91 6.47 2.88 1.29
N HIS A 92 5.80 3.21 0.19
CA HIS A 92 6.40 3.67 -1.04
C HIS A 92 5.58 4.87 -1.54
N ILE A 93 6.24 5.96 -1.89
CA ILE A 93 5.59 7.14 -2.46
C ILE A 93 6.24 7.44 -3.78
N ASP A 94 5.45 7.41 -4.85
CA ASP A 94 5.90 7.75 -6.19
C ASP A 94 4.84 8.58 -6.89
N ASP A 95 5.28 9.67 -7.52
CA ASP A 95 4.40 10.67 -8.16
C ASP A 95 3.19 11.10 -7.31
N GLY A 96 3.42 11.31 -6.00
CA GLY A 96 2.38 11.69 -5.04
C GLY A 96 1.45 10.56 -4.60
N VAL A 97 1.60 9.35 -5.16
CA VAL A 97 0.79 8.17 -4.84
C VAL A 97 1.46 7.34 -3.74
N LEU A 98 0.77 7.19 -2.61
CA LEU A 98 1.23 6.37 -1.49
C LEU A 98 0.78 4.91 -1.63
N THR A 99 1.68 3.95 -1.43
CA THR A 99 1.33 2.55 -1.13
C THR A 99 1.95 2.20 0.21
N ALA A 100 1.21 1.59 1.13
CA ALA A 100 1.74 1.26 2.45
C ALA A 100 1.14 -0.01 3.05
N ALA A 101 1.94 -0.67 3.89
CA ALA A 101 1.51 -1.74 4.77
C ALA A 101 1.80 -1.33 6.22
N ILE A 102 0.76 -1.28 7.04
CA ILE A 102 0.82 -0.95 8.46
C ILE A 102 0.57 -2.24 9.24
N LYS A 103 1.65 -2.81 9.78
CA LYS A 103 1.57 -3.99 10.64
C LYS A 103 1.39 -3.54 12.09
N THR A 104 0.34 -4.05 12.71
CA THR A 104 0.01 -3.87 14.12
C THR A 104 -0.01 -5.22 14.82
N THR A 105 -0.22 -5.23 16.13
CA THR A 105 -0.43 -6.47 16.91
C THR A 105 -1.73 -7.19 16.55
N GLU A 106 -2.73 -6.45 16.05
CA GLU A 106 -4.07 -6.96 15.74
C GLU A 106 -4.16 -7.46 14.30
N ASP A 107 -3.60 -6.70 13.36
CA ASP A 107 -3.76 -6.94 11.92
C ASP A 107 -2.69 -6.21 11.09
N THR A 108 -2.70 -6.47 9.79
CA THR A 108 -1.98 -5.68 8.77
C THR A 108 -2.97 -4.90 7.93
N TYR A 109 -2.82 -3.57 7.89
CA TYR A 109 -3.64 -2.70 7.06
C TYR A 109 -2.88 -2.35 5.79
N ILE A 110 -3.50 -2.52 4.64
CA ILE A 110 -2.92 -2.23 3.34
C ILE A 110 -3.57 -0.98 2.76
N ILE A 111 -2.76 -0.08 2.24
CA ILE A 111 -3.15 1.14 1.54
C ILE A 111 -2.58 1.08 0.12
N GLU A 112 -3.45 1.24 -0.86
CA GLU A 112 -3.03 1.23 -2.27
C GLU A 112 -4.02 2.00 -3.16
N PRO A 113 -3.60 2.35 -4.40
CA PRO A 113 -4.49 3.01 -5.34
C PRO A 113 -5.67 2.12 -5.72
N SER A 114 -6.87 2.71 -5.75
CA SER A 114 -8.12 2.02 -6.05
C SER A 114 -8.16 1.42 -7.45
N TRP A 115 -7.49 2.03 -8.44
CA TRP A 115 -7.48 1.59 -9.84
C TRP A 115 -6.95 0.17 -10.02
N ARG A 116 -6.22 -0.37 -9.03
CA ARG A 116 -5.78 -1.78 -9.01
C ARG A 116 -6.95 -2.75 -8.93
N HIS A 117 -8.11 -2.30 -8.46
CA HIS A 117 -9.31 -3.12 -8.22
C HIS A 117 -10.56 -2.58 -8.92
N LEU A 118 -10.63 -1.27 -9.14
CA LEU A 118 -11.78 -0.60 -9.72
C LEU A 118 -11.47 -0.13 -11.14
N SER A 119 -12.13 -0.74 -12.12
CA SER A 119 -11.87 -0.51 -13.55
C SER A 119 -12.25 0.88 -14.08
N HIS A 120 -12.92 1.71 -13.27
CA HIS A 120 -13.46 3.01 -13.66
C HIS A 120 -12.81 4.19 -12.91
N ASP A 121 -11.79 3.92 -12.08
CA ASP A 121 -11.18 4.96 -11.27
C ASP A 121 -10.16 5.77 -12.09
N ASP A 122 -10.16 7.09 -11.89
CA ASP A 122 -9.33 8.06 -12.61
C ASP A 122 -7.97 8.28 -11.93
N ASN A 123 -7.51 7.28 -11.16
CA ASN A 123 -6.32 7.30 -10.30
C ASN A 123 -6.37 8.31 -9.14
N SER A 124 -7.50 8.96 -8.89
CA SER A 124 -7.60 9.98 -7.83
C SER A 124 -7.83 9.39 -6.44
N SER A 125 -8.26 8.13 -6.35
CA SER A 125 -8.75 7.55 -5.12
C SER A 125 -7.87 6.40 -4.56
N MET A 126 -7.86 6.28 -3.24
CA MET A 126 -7.06 5.32 -2.48
C MET A 126 -7.96 4.38 -1.70
N ILE A 127 -7.54 3.13 -1.51
CA ILE A 127 -8.29 2.14 -0.73
C ILE A 127 -7.51 1.69 0.49
N VAL A 128 -8.22 1.39 1.59
CA VAL A 128 -7.66 0.71 2.77
C VAL A 128 -8.46 -0.53 3.10
N TYR A 129 -7.77 -1.62 3.40
CA TYR A 129 -8.38 -2.85 3.92
C TYR A 129 -7.46 -3.53 4.94
N ARG A 130 -8.04 -4.41 5.75
CA ARG A 130 -7.30 -5.31 6.65
C ARG A 130 -6.93 -6.59 5.94
N GLY A 131 -5.76 -7.13 6.25
CA GLY A 131 -5.32 -8.43 5.76
C GLY A 131 -6.32 -9.53 6.11
N SER A 132 -6.89 -9.49 7.31
CA SER A 132 -7.94 -10.43 7.74
C SER A 132 -9.26 -10.36 6.96
N ASP A 133 -9.53 -9.25 6.28
CA ASP A 133 -10.74 -9.10 5.44
C ASP A 133 -10.51 -9.66 4.02
N VAL A 134 -9.27 -10.03 3.66
CA VAL A 134 -8.94 -10.62 2.35
C VAL A 134 -9.37 -12.08 2.33
N LYS A 135 -10.17 -12.44 1.32
CA LYS A 135 -10.58 -13.82 1.05
C LYS A 135 -9.78 -14.38 -0.11
N TYR A 136 -9.15 -15.52 0.09
CA TYR A 136 -8.39 -16.17 -0.97
C TYR A 136 -9.24 -17.17 -1.73
N SER A 137 -9.03 -17.26 -3.05
CA SER A 137 -9.81 -18.16 -3.92
C SER A 137 -9.67 -19.64 -3.56
N TRP A 138 -8.61 -20.02 -2.84
CA TRP A 138 -8.37 -21.39 -2.38
C TRP A 138 -9.01 -21.72 -1.03
N GLU A 139 -9.36 -20.75 -0.19
CA GLU A 139 -10.05 -20.99 1.10
C GLU A 139 -11.49 -21.48 0.89
N THR A 140 -12.09 -21.12 -0.24
CA THR A 140 -13.44 -21.57 -0.62
C THR A 140 -13.44 -23.05 -1.04
N LEU A 141 -12.30 -23.60 -1.46
CA LEU A 141 -12.20 -25.01 -1.86
C LEU A 141 -12.29 -25.96 -0.66
N GLU A 142 -11.90 -25.52 0.54
CA GLU A 142 -11.93 -26.36 1.75
C GLU A 142 -13.32 -26.40 2.42
N THR A 143 -14.17 -25.40 2.17
CA THR A 143 -15.49 -25.28 2.83
C THR A 143 -16.66 -25.76 1.97
N GLY A 144 -16.40 -26.20 0.73
CA GLY A 144 -17.41 -26.78 -0.17
C GLY A 144 -18.53 -25.83 -0.62
N LYS A 145 -18.49 -24.55 -0.22
CA LYS A 145 -19.50 -23.55 -0.56
C LYS A 145 -19.00 -22.70 -1.72
N LYS A 146 -19.41 -23.02 -2.95
CA LYS A 146 -19.22 -22.15 -4.10
C LYS A 146 -19.98 -20.83 -3.90
N LEU A 147 -19.34 -19.71 -4.26
CA LEU A 147 -19.99 -18.42 -4.48
C LEU A 147 -21.01 -18.50 -5.62
#